data_AF-A0A453G3U6-F1
#
_entry.id   AF-A0A453G3U6-F1
#
_cell.length_a   1.000
_cell.length_b   1.000
_cell.length_c   1.000
_cell.angle_alpha   90.00
_cell.angle_beta   90.00
_cell.angle_gamma   90.00
#
_symmetry.space_group_name_H-M   'P 1'
#
loop_
_entity.id
_entity.type
_entity.pdbx_description
1 polymer ?
#
loop_
_entity_poly.entity_id
_entity_poly.type
_entity_poly.pdbx_seq_one_letter_code
_entity_poly.pdbx_strand_id
1 'polypeptide(L)'
;MLSSFLWFKLVCSQGWCHHLRIYAGQVLKQRSDWIPTFCCAGQREDVYRVVKAFTERGERIGPEATRFVQYLVREFERNGAKLTQTKKKEMEKLKSLIDDLNLKYIQNMNDFTKFLLLSEEELAGMPLEFLKDLEETDGKRKVLLTGYYVTPILEHCKVGSTRKQIAVAYGQKGGNQNVAILEKLVQIRHRLARLLGYSNYSDFAIEPRMPMTSRKVLEFLEEMSEQLSDLANRELTVLKELKMKEEGDAQFGMEDLLYYMKRGEQHKVDLDIGEIKRYFPVKLVISGMLKMFQDLFALRFEEIKDVEVWHDTVRLFSVWDASSSDLLGYFFLDIFSREGKYDHTCVVALQNGCMCSNGSRKVPVAVLLSQCPKEFDGNSALLRFPEVVRIFHEFSHVVHHISNRATFSRFSSLRLEGDFAEIPSLLLENWCYESISLKMMSGFYQDITKSVSTEACQSLKRRRDMFAGLKLKQEILLCLVDQIIHTSENVDIDELIKDLHPKVILGIPLLEGTSPASCFPRIAVGYDAVCYSYIWSEVFAADLFATKFKDDLLNQHAGLRFRNKVLAPGGSKGPLEIITDYLGREPSLQPFIQSRTRNAL
;
A
#
# COMPACT_ATOMS: atom_id res chain seq x y z
N MET A 1 8.11 -14.09 -6.19
CA MET A 1 9.56 -13.75 -6.08
C MET A 1 9.92 -12.67 -7.11
N LEU A 2 9.61 -12.87 -8.39
CA LEU A 2 9.84 -11.88 -9.46
C LEU A 2 9.09 -10.54 -9.24
N SER A 3 7.79 -10.53 -8.97
CA SER A 3 6.99 -9.27 -8.85
C SER A 3 7.57 -8.23 -7.89
N SER A 4 7.87 -8.62 -6.64
CA SER A 4 8.52 -7.74 -5.66
C SER A 4 9.93 -7.30 -6.08
N PHE A 5 10.65 -8.13 -6.85
CA PHE A 5 11.99 -7.84 -7.36
C PHE A 5 11.95 -6.96 -8.63
N LEU A 6 10.87 -7.03 -9.40
CA LEU A 6 10.60 -6.17 -10.54
C LEU A 6 10.28 -4.76 -10.03
N TRP A 7 9.43 -4.63 -9.01
CA TRP A 7 9.18 -3.37 -8.31
C TRP A 7 10.48 -2.78 -7.73
N PHE A 8 11.32 -3.61 -7.10
CA PHE A 8 12.65 -3.21 -6.60
C PHE A 8 13.63 -2.78 -7.71
N LYS A 9 13.54 -3.36 -8.91
CA LYS A 9 14.33 -2.96 -10.10
C LYS A 9 13.82 -1.67 -10.75
N LEU A 10 12.50 -1.48 -10.83
CA LEU A 10 11.84 -0.42 -11.59
C LEU A 10 12.06 0.99 -11.01
N VAL A 11 12.37 1.10 -9.72
CA VAL A 11 12.59 2.39 -9.01
C VAL A 11 14.09 2.77 -8.92
N CYS A 12 15.02 1.86 -9.27
CA CYS A 12 16.45 2.03 -8.97
C CYS A 12 17.30 2.73 -10.06
N SER A 13 17.03 4.01 -10.33
CA SER A 13 18.01 4.96 -10.91
C SER A 13 17.61 6.38 -10.47
N GLN A 14 18.46 7.23 -9.85
CA GLN A 14 19.85 7.52 -10.19
C GLN A 14 20.78 7.58 -8.95
N GLY A 15 22.04 8.00 -9.12
CA GLY A 15 23.17 7.83 -8.17
C GLY A 15 23.07 8.62 -6.85
N TRP A 16 24.12 8.71 -6.03
CA TRP A 16 25.40 7.98 -6.02
C TRP A 16 25.27 6.71 -5.12
N CYS A 17 26.27 6.12 -4.43
CA CYS A 17 27.73 6.04 -4.67
C CYS A 17 28.05 4.90 -5.64
N HIS A 18 28.90 5.20 -6.64
CA HIS A 18 28.98 4.39 -7.85
C HIS A 18 29.55 2.99 -7.62
N HIS A 19 30.67 2.83 -6.92
CA HIS A 19 31.34 1.51 -6.81
C HIS A 19 30.59 0.52 -5.92
N LEU A 20 30.08 0.92 -4.75
CA LEU A 20 29.29 0.03 -3.88
C LEU A 20 27.91 -0.28 -4.45
N ARG A 21 27.29 0.63 -5.22
CA ARG A 21 26.01 0.37 -5.90
C ARG A 21 26.18 -0.39 -7.22
N ILE A 22 27.30 -0.23 -7.91
CA ILE A 22 27.73 -1.17 -8.96
C ILE A 22 28.00 -2.52 -8.34
N TYR A 23 28.71 -2.65 -7.22
CA TYR A 23 29.01 -3.96 -6.63
C TYR A 23 27.75 -4.61 -6.05
N ALA A 24 26.89 -3.88 -5.35
CA ALA A 24 25.59 -4.40 -4.89
C ALA A 24 24.64 -4.68 -6.07
N GLY A 25 24.65 -3.85 -7.11
CA GLY A 25 23.88 -4.04 -8.34
C GLY A 25 24.39 -5.19 -9.21
N GLN A 26 25.71 -5.43 -9.24
CA GLN A 26 26.41 -6.56 -9.86
C GLN A 26 26.28 -7.82 -9.02
N VAL A 27 26.25 -7.74 -7.69
CA VAL A 27 25.92 -8.86 -6.79
C VAL A 27 24.42 -9.17 -6.88
N LEU A 28 23.55 -8.19 -7.14
CA LEU A 28 22.14 -8.41 -7.50
C LEU A 28 21.97 -8.89 -8.95
N LYS A 29 22.92 -8.59 -9.86
CA LYS A 29 22.97 -9.13 -11.23
C LYS A 29 23.49 -10.57 -11.27
N GLN A 30 24.58 -10.85 -10.55
CA GLN A 30 25.10 -12.19 -10.28
C GLN A 30 24.10 -13.00 -9.47
N ARG A 31 23.47 -12.44 -8.43
CA ARG A 31 22.30 -13.07 -7.78
C ARG A 31 21.09 -13.15 -8.70
N SER A 32 20.99 -12.39 -9.79
CA SER A 32 20.02 -12.63 -10.85
C SER A 32 20.42 -13.72 -11.84
N ASP A 33 21.68 -14.17 -11.83
CA ASP A 33 22.09 -15.46 -12.39
C ASP A 33 21.75 -16.62 -11.40
N TRP A 34 21.69 -16.33 -10.09
CA TRP A 34 21.09 -17.21 -9.08
C TRP A 34 19.55 -17.13 -9.00
N ILE A 35 18.87 -16.14 -9.62
CA ILE A 35 17.40 -16.12 -9.70
C ILE A 35 16.90 -17.34 -10.47
N PRO A 36 17.48 -17.70 -11.64
CA PRO A 36 17.33 -19.03 -12.24
C PRO A 36 17.51 -20.15 -11.21
N THR A 37 18.57 -20.16 -10.41
CA THR A 37 18.79 -21.23 -9.42
C THR A 37 17.70 -21.30 -8.32
N PHE A 38 17.21 -20.16 -7.83
CA PHE A 38 16.11 -20.10 -6.85
C PHE A 38 14.74 -20.42 -7.46
N CYS A 39 14.49 -20.02 -8.72
CA CYS A 39 13.31 -20.41 -9.48
C CYS A 39 13.34 -21.92 -9.78
N CYS A 40 14.48 -22.45 -10.24
CA CYS A 40 14.71 -23.87 -10.46
C CYS A 40 14.58 -24.66 -9.16
N ALA A 41 15.02 -24.13 -8.00
CA ALA A 41 14.80 -24.78 -6.70
C ALA A 41 13.30 -24.97 -6.40
N GLY A 42 12.46 -23.99 -6.74
CA GLY A 42 10.99 -24.10 -6.69
C GLY A 42 10.38 -24.97 -7.80
N GLN A 43 11.17 -25.48 -8.73
CA GLN A 43 10.77 -26.39 -9.83
C GLN A 43 11.44 -27.78 -9.72
N ARG A 44 12.24 -28.04 -8.67
CA ARG A 44 12.95 -29.32 -8.43
C ARG A 44 11.96 -30.46 -8.23
N GLU A 45 11.74 -31.23 -9.30
CA GLU A 45 10.73 -32.29 -9.32
C GLU A 45 11.08 -33.46 -8.38
N ASP A 46 12.37 -33.75 -8.20
CA ASP A 46 12.88 -34.71 -7.22
C ASP A 46 12.54 -34.30 -5.77
N VAL A 47 12.76 -33.03 -5.42
CA VAL A 47 12.39 -32.49 -4.11
C VAL A 47 10.87 -32.47 -3.93
N TYR A 48 10.12 -32.03 -4.94
CA TYR A 48 8.66 -32.05 -4.93
C TYR A 48 8.09 -33.46 -4.72
N ARG A 49 8.63 -34.48 -5.40
CA ARG A 49 8.21 -35.89 -5.22
C ARG A 49 8.39 -36.36 -3.78
N VAL A 50 9.51 -36.02 -3.13
CA VAL A 50 9.76 -36.37 -1.72
C VAL A 50 8.78 -35.64 -0.80
N VAL A 51 8.62 -34.33 -0.95
CA VAL A 51 7.71 -33.52 -0.13
C VAL A 51 6.27 -34.00 -0.29
N LYS A 52 5.81 -34.25 -1.53
CA LYS A 52 4.46 -34.74 -1.82
C LYS A 52 4.21 -36.13 -1.23
N ALA A 53 5.14 -37.07 -1.42
CA ALA A 53 5.02 -38.42 -0.86
C ALA A 53 4.98 -38.40 0.68
N PHE A 54 5.72 -37.49 1.33
CA PHE A 54 5.64 -37.27 2.77
C PHE A 54 4.26 -36.71 3.20
N THR A 55 3.71 -35.74 2.47
CA THR A 55 2.34 -35.23 2.69
C THR A 55 1.30 -36.34 2.57
N GLU A 56 1.39 -37.16 1.52
CA GLU A 56 0.41 -38.21 1.21
C GLU A 56 0.43 -39.39 2.20
N ARG A 57 1.56 -39.62 2.87
CA ARG A 57 1.66 -40.59 3.97
C ARG A 57 0.89 -40.16 5.22
N GLY A 58 0.58 -38.87 5.38
CA GLY A 58 -0.17 -38.36 6.52
C GLY A 58 0.52 -38.54 7.87
N GLU A 59 1.86 -38.44 7.91
CA GLU A 59 2.62 -38.57 9.16
C GLU A 59 2.18 -37.55 10.22
N ARG A 60 2.11 -37.98 11.49
CA ARG A 60 1.62 -37.14 12.60
C ARG A 60 2.68 -36.12 13.02
N ILE A 61 2.64 -34.95 12.40
CA ILE A 61 3.47 -33.77 12.73
C ILE A 61 2.62 -32.64 13.33
N GLY A 62 3.27 -31.65 13.94
CA GLY A 62 2.58 -30.50 14.54
C GLY A 62 1.88 -29.59 13.52
N PRO A 63 0.83 -28.83 13.90
CA PRO A 63 0.00 -28.07 12.96
C PRO A 63 0.77 -27.12 12.03
N GLU A 64 1.77 -26.38 12.56
CA GLU A 64 2.61 -25.50 11.74
C GLU A 64 3.43 -26.28 10.70
N ALA A 65 3.94 -27.46 11.05
CA ALA A 65 4.69 -28.32 10.13
C ALA A 65 3.79 -28.90 9.04
N THR A 66 2.55 -29.30 9.38
CA THR A 66 1.53 -29.71 8.41
C THR A 66 1.24 -28.58 7.42
N ARG A 67 1.00 -27.36 7.91
CA ARG A 67 0.78 -26.19 7.05
C ARG A 67 2.01 -25.87 6.20
N PHE A 68 3.23 -25.99 6.73
CA PHE A 68 4.48 -25.77 6.00
C PHE A 68 4.64 -26.74 4.83
N VAL A 69 4.39 -28.03 5.04
CA VAL A 69 4.50 -29.06 4.00
C VAL A 69 3.41 -28.87 2.94
N GLN A 70 2.16 -28.62 3.33
CA GLN A 70 1.07 -28.26 2.40
C GLN A 70 1.40 -27.01 1.58
N TYR A 71 1.98 -25.99 2.21
CA TYR A 71 2.43 -24.77 1.56
C TYR A 71 3.52 -25.04 0.53
N LEU A 72 4.52 -25.87 0.85
CA LEU A 72 5.56 -26.27 -0.10
C LEU A 72 4.98 -27.01 -1.30
N VAL A 73 4.08 -27.98 -1.10
CA VAL A 73 3.40 -28.70 -2.20
C VAL A 73 2.72 -27.68 -3.13
N ARG A 74 1.92 -26.76 -2.59
CA ARG A 74 1.24 -25.73 -3.37
C ARG A 74 2.21 -24.82 -4.13
N GLU A 75 3.29 -24.34 -3.51
CA GLU A 75 4.31 -23.53 -4.18
C GLU A 75 5.00 -24.30 -5.33
N PHE A 76 5.32 -25.58 -5.16
CA PHE A 76 5.87 -26.42 -6.23
C PHE A 76 4.88 -26.56 -7.40
N GLU A 77 3.60 -26.81 -7.09
CA GLU A 77 2.56 -26.99 -8.10
C GLU A 77 2.28 -25.70 -8.90
N ARG A 78 2.23 -24.54 -8.22
CA ARG A 78 2.13 -23.20 -8.84
C ARG A 78 3.39 -22.81 -9.66
N ASN A 79 4.53 -23.43 -9.36
CA ASN A 79 5.75 -23.35 -10.17
C ASN A 79 5.82 -24.43 -11.26
N GLY A 80 4.74 -25.19 -11.47
CA GLY A 80 4.63 -26.14 -12.57
C GLY A 80 5.32 -27.49 -12.32
N ALA A 81 5.56 -27.90 -11.07
CA ALA A 81 6.19 -29.19 -10.76
C ALA A 81 5.39 -30.40 -11.31
N LYS A 82 4.05 -30.28 -11.42
CA LYS A 82 3.14 -31.24 -12.06
C LYS A 82 3.22 -31.28 -13.60
N LEU A 83 3.86 -30.30 -14.24
CA LEU A 83 3.84 -30.15 -15.70
C LEU A 83 4.87 -31.06 -16.39
N THR A 84 4.54 -31.52 -17.60
CA THR A 84 5.52 -32.16 -18.49
C THR A 84 6.60 -31.16 -18.91
N GLN A 85 7.78 -31.63 -19.32
CA GLN A 85 8.88 -30.73 -19.69
C GLN A 85 8.52 -29.74 -20.80
N THR A 86 7.66 -30.14 -21.75
CA THR A 86 7.12 -29.25 -22.80
C THR A 86 6.26 -28.14 -22.20
N LYS A 87 5.35 -28.48 -21.28
CA LYS A 87 4.50 -27.51 -20.56
C LYS A 87 5.30 -26.62 -19.60
N LYS A 88 6.41 -27.10 -19.00
CA LYS A 88 7.34 -26.26 -18.21
C LYS A 88 7.98 -25.17 -19.07
N LYS A 89 8.48 -25.53 -20.26
CA LYS A 89 9.03 -24.56 -21.24
C LYS A 89 7.99 -23.55 -21.72
N GLU A 90 6.75 -23.99 -21.91
CA GLU A 90 5.62 -23.10 -22.24
C GLU A 90 5.35 -22.10 -21.10
N MET A 91 5.27 -22.57 -19.85
CA MET A 91 5.09 -21.74 -18.66
C MET A 91 6.21 -20.70 -18.51
N GLU A 92 7.46 -21.08 -18.74
CA GLU A 92 8.63 -20.19 -18.70
C GLU A 92 8.53 -19.10 -19.79
N LYS A 93 8.14 -19.47 -21.01
CA LYS A 93 7.90 -18.51 -22.11
C LYS A 93 6.76 -17.54 -21.79
N LEU A 94 5.65 -18.02 -21.20
CA LEU A 94 4.53 -17.18 -20.78
C LEU A 94 4.96 -16.20 -19.67
N LYS A 95 5.71 -16.67 -18.66
CA LYS A 95 6.25 -15.82 -17.57
C LYS A 95 7.20 -14.74 -18.09
N SER A 96 8.14 -15.09 -18.99
CA SER A 96 9.04 -14.12 -19.62
C SER A 96 8.27 -13.04 -20.40
N LEU A 97 7.23 -13.44 -21.15
CA LEU A 97 6.43 -12.50 -21.93
C LEU A 97 5.56 -11.58 -21.04
N ILE A 98 5.10 -12.07 -19.89
CA ILE A 98 4.44 -11.24 -18.87
C ILE A 98 5.43 -10.20 -18.32
N ASP A 99 6.65 -10.61 -17.92
CA ASP A 99 7.65 -9.69 -17.38
C ASP A 99 8.07 -8.62 -18.42
N ASP A 100 8.23 -8.99 -19.69
CA ASP A 100 8.53 -8.06 -20.79
C ASP A 100 7.39 -7.04 -21.04
N LEU A 101 6.13 -7.48 -20.97
CA LEU A 101 4.96 -6.62 -21.17
C LEU A 101 4.72 -5.71 -19.96
N ASN A 102 4.94 -6.21 -18.74
CA ASN A 102 4.92 -5.43 -17.50
C ASN A 102 5.93 -4.28 -17.55
N LEU A 103 7.17 -4.57 -17.97
CA LEU A 103 8.21 -3.55 -18.13
C LEU A 103 7.79 -2.47 -19.14
N LYS A 104 7.27 -2.88 -20.32
CA LYS A 104 6.80 -1.94 -21.35
C LYS A 104 5.64 -1.06 -20.89
N TYR A 105 4.67 -1.62 -20.17
CA TYR A 105 3.54 -0.85 -19.63
C TYR A 105 4.00 0.29 -18.72
N ILE A 106 4.99 0.01 -17.85
CA ILE A 106 5.58 1.01 -16.93
C ILE A 106 6.48 1.99 -17.70
N GLN A 107 7.29 1.53 -18.66
CA GLN A 107 8.12 2.40 -19.51
C GLN A 107 7.28 3.43 -20.26
N ASN A 108 6.21 3.01 -20.95
CA ASN A 108 5.29 3.89 -21.67
C ASN A 108 4.64 4.97 -20.78
N MET A 109 4.51 4.72 -19.46
CA MET A 109 4.06 5.71 -18.49
C MET A 109 5.19 6.62 -17.99
N ASN A 110 6.39 6.10 -17.80
CA ASN A 110 7.53 6.89 -17.32
C ASN A 110 8.08 7.82 -18.41
N ASP A 111 8.06 7.37 -19.67
CA ASP A 111 8.48 8.12 -20.85
C ASP A 111 7.44 9.17 -21.30
N PHE A 112 6.36 9.35 -20.53
CA PHE A 112 5.31 10.34 -20.80
C PHE A 112 5.75 11.76 -20.42
N THR A 113 6.50 12.40 -21.32
CA THR A 113 7.04 13.76 -21.15
C THR A 113 6.16 14.87 -21.76
N LYS A 114 4.85 14.61 -21.92
CA LYS A 114 3.92 15.64 -22.44
C LYS A 114 3.82 16.82 -21.47
N PHE A 115 3.62 18.02 -22.02
CA PHE A 115 3.38 19.25 -21.27
C PHE A 115 2.27 20.08 -21.92
N LEU A 116 1.75 21.05 -21.18
CA LEU A 116 0.88 22.11 -21.68
C LEU A 116 1.51 23.47 -21.40
N LEU A 117 1.29 24.44 -22.28
CA LEU A 117 1.66 25.84 -22.09
C LEU A 117 0.40 26.62 -21.70
N LEU A 118 0.35 27.12 -20.47
CA LEU A 118 -0.80 27.81 -19.88
C LEU A 118 -0.41 29.23 -19.47
N SER A 119 -1.28 30.22 -19.70
CA SER A 119 -1.08 31.58 -19.21
C SER A 119 -1.33 31.70 -17.70
N GLU A 120 -1.02 32.85 -17.11
CA GLU A 120 -1.28 33.08 -15.68
C GLU A 120 -2.79 33.17 -15.38
N GLU A 121 -3.59 33.66 -16.34
CA GLU A 121 -5.06 33.62 -16.26
C GLU A 121 -5.60 32.19 -16.32
N GLU A 122 -5.05 31.34 -17.21
CA GLU A 122 -5.41 29.92 -17.29
C GLU A 122 -5.06 29.16 -15.99
N LEU A 123 -4.06 29.63 -15.23
CA LEU A 123 -3.62 29.08 -13.94
C LEU A 123 -4.18 29.83 -12.72
N ALA A 124 -5.24 30.63 -12.88
CA ALA A 124 -5.81 31.40 -11.77
C ALA A 124 -6.19 30.52 -10.56
N GLY A 125 -5.77 30.96 -9.36
CA GLY A 125 -5.99 30.25 -8.10
C GLY A 125 -4.82 29.37 -7.62
N MET A 126 -3.81 29.11 -8.45
CA MET A 126 -2.61 28.38 -8.03
C MET A 126 -1.77 29.18 -7.01
N PRO A 127 -1.12 28.51 -6.03
CA PRO A 127 -0.20 29.17 -5.10
C PRO A 127 1.01 29.80 -5.82
N LEU A 128 1.46 30.97 -5.36
CA LEU A 128 2.60 31.69 -5.96
C LEU A 128 3.88 30.84 -5.99
N GLU A 129 4.17 30.07 -4.92
CA GLU A 129 5.34 29.19 -4.89
C GLU A 129 5.25 28.04 -5.91
N PHE A 130 4.05 27.59 -6.28
CA PHE A 130 3.87 26.62 -7.36
C PHE A 130 4.15 27.25 -8.72
N LEU A 131 3.69 28.48 -8.95
CA LEU A 131 3.94 29.19 -10.22
C LEU A 131 5.42 29.51 -10.45
N LYS A 132 6.18 29.79 -9.38
CA LYS A 132 7.64 30.01 -9.43
C LYS A 132 8.45 28.77 -9.79
N ASP A 133 7.92 27.57 -9.53
CA ASP A 133 8.58 26.29 -9.85
C ASP A 133 8.40 25.88 -11.33
N LEU A 134 7.49 26.55 -12.05
CA LEU A 134 7.23 26.28 -13.46
C LEU A 134 8.16 27.07 -14.38
N GLU A 135 8.79 26.35 -15.31
CA GLU A 135 9.54 26.93 -16.43
C GLU A 135 8.63 27.86 -17.25
N GLU A 136 9.16 29.03 -17.62
CA GLU A 136 8.46 30.02 -18.44
C GLU A 136 8.93 29.92 -19.90
N THR A 137 8.00 29.97 -20.85
CA THR A 137 8.27 29.88 -22.28
C THR A 137 7.24 30.74 -23.02
N ASP A 138 7.70 31.71 -23.81
CA ASP A 138 6.86 32.62 -24.61
C ASP A 138 5.70 33.28 -23.83
N GLY A 139 5.96 33.70 -22.58
CA GLY A 139 4.96 34.31 -21.70
C GLY A 139 3.92 33.34 -21.13
N LYS A 140 4.12 32.03 -21.27
CA LYS A 140 3.31 30.98 -20.66
C LYS A 140 4.13 30.11 -19.71
N ARG A 141 3.45 29.53 -18.71
CA ARG A 141 4.00 28.55 -17.77
C ARG A 141 3.91 27.15 -18.41
N LYS A 142 5.01 26.41 -18.38
CA LYS A 142 5.13 25.04 -18.92
C LYS A 142 4.82 24.02 -17.83
N VAL A 143 3.64 23.41 -17.92
CA VAL A 143 3.17 22.38 -16.99
C VAL A 143 3.48 21.00 -17.55
N LEU A 144 4.47 20.32 -16.98
CA LEU A 144 4.73 18.90 -17.25
C LEU A 144 3.58 18.04 -16.70
N LEU A 145 3.09 17.07 -17.48
CA LEU A 145 1.96 16.20 -17.09
C LEU A 145 2.43 15.04 -16.19
N THR A 146 3.03 15.38 -15.05
CA THR A 146 3.40 14.45 -13.97
C THR A 146 2.46 14.66 -12.78
N GLY A 147 2.29 13.64 -11.92
CA GLY A 147 1.44 13.75 -10.73
C GLY A 147 1.83 14.89 -9.78
N TYR A 148 3.12 15.28 -9.78
CA TYR A 148 3.64 16.40 -8.98
C TYR A 148 3.01 17.74 -9.37
N TYR A 149 2.80 18.01 -10.67
CA TYR A 149 2.15 19.25 -11.14
C TYR A 149 0.65 19.10 -11.34
N VAL A 150 0.20 17.92 -11.81
CA VAL A 150 -1.22 17.67 -12.13
C VAL A 150 -2.10 17.67 -10.89
N THR A 151 -1.70 17.02 -9.80
CA THR A 151 -2.54 16.95 -8.59
C THR A 151 -2.77 18.33 -7.96
N PRO A 152 -1.75 19.19 -7.74
CA PRO A 152 -1.99 20.56 -7.27
C PRO A 152 -2.90 21.38 -8.18
N ILE A 153 -2.77 21.26 -9.52
CA ILE A 153 -3.64 21.98 -10.46
C ILE A 153 -5.09 21.52 -10.33
N LEU A 154 -5.33 20.20 -10.26
CA LEU A 154 -6.67 19.65 -10.07
C LEU A 154 -7.25 19.94 -8.67
N GLU A 155 -6.43 20.24 -7.65
CA GLU A 155 -6.89 20.64 -6.31
C GLU A 155 -7.11 22.16 -6.14
N HIS A 156 -6.41 23.01 -6.90
CA HIS A 156 -6.32 24.45 -6.62
C HIS A 156 -6.70 25.39 -7.78
N CYS A 157 -6.66 24.93 -9.04
CA CYS A 157 -6.96 25.80 -10.18
C CYS A 157 -8.47 26.12 -10.26
N LYS A 158 -8.80 27.41 -10.20
CA LYS A 158 -10.18 27.90 -10.27
C LYS A 158 -10.79 27.79 -11.67
N VAL A 159 -9.96 27.62 -12.70
CA VAL A 159 -10.40 27.62 -14.10
C VAL A 159 -10.83 26.20 -14.50
N GLY A 160 -12.14 25.96 -14.56
CA GLY A 160 -12.70 24.64 -14.89
C GLY A 160 -12.26 24.08 -16.24
N SER A 161 -12.08 24.93 -17.26
CA SER A 161 -11.53 24.50 -18.57
C SER A 161 -10.09 24.02 -18.47
N THR A 162 -9.24 24.69 -17.67
CA THR A 162 -7.86 24.25 -17.40
C THR A 162 -7.83 22.92 -16.66
N ARG A 163 -8.67 22.75 -15.62
CA ARG A 163 -8.82 21.46 -14.91
C ARG A 163 -9.19 20.34 -15.88
N LYS A 164 -10.18 20.58 -16.76
CA LYS A 164 -10.61 19.61 -17.79
C LYS A 164 -9.47 19.28 -18.76
N GLN A 165 -8.79 20.27 -19.31
CA GLN A 165 -7.70 20.08 -20.26
C GLN A 165 -6.54 19.27 -19.65
N ILE A 166 -6.16 19.59 -18.40
CA ILE A 166 -5.14 18.87 -17.64
C ILE A 166 -5.57 17.44 -17.34
N ALA A 167 -6.80 17.23 -16.87
CA ALA A 167 -7.34 15.90 -16.55
C ALA A 167 -7.41 14.99 -17.79
N VAL A 168 -7.91 15.50 -18.92
CA VAL A 168 -7.95 14.76 -20.19
C VAL A 168 -6.54 14.43 -20.67
N ALA A 169 -5.64 15.42 -20.72
CA ALA A 169 -4.29 15.21 -21.23
C ALA A 169 -3.47 14.23 -20.35
N TYR A 170 -3.64 14.27 -19.03
CA TYR A 170 -3.01 13.32 -18.11
C TYR A 170 -3.66 11.92 -18.17
N GLY A 171 -4.99 11.85 -18.33
CA GLY A 171 -5.74 10.61 -18.48
C GLY A 171 -5.48 9.84 -19.79
N GLN A 172 -4.65 10.39 -20.70
CA GLN A 172 -4.14 9.73 -21.91
C GLN A 172 -2.75 9.11 -21.73
N LYS A 173 -2.19 9.15 -20.52
CA LYS A 173 -0.86 8.60 -20.21
C LYS A 173 -0.77 7.10 -20.51
N GLY A 174 0.22 6.69 -21.31
CA GLY A 174 0.34 5.31 -21.82
C GLY A 174 -0.56 5.02 -23.05
N GLY A 175 -1.78 5.55 -23.08
CA GLY A 175 -2.70 5.51 -24.22
C GLY A 175 -3.02 4.12 -24.77
N ASN A 176 -3.46 4.05 -26.02
CA ASN A 176 -3.87 2.80 -26.69
C ASN A 176 -2.76 1.73 -26.73
N GLN A 177 -1.49 2.13 -26.66
CA GLN A 177 -0.37 1.18 -26.55
C GLN A 177 -0.43 0.41 -25.23
N ASN A 178 -0.72 1.08 -24.11
CA ASN A 178 -0.88 0.43 -22.81
C ASN A 178 -2.17 -0.38 -22.70
N VAL A 179 -3.27 0.05 -23.33
CA VAL A 179 -4.50 -0.77 -23.44
C VAL A 179 -4.19 -2.09 -24.16
N ALA A 180 -3.57 -2.03 -25.34
CA ALA A 180 -3.19 -3.21 -26.12
C ALA A 180 -2.11 -4.09 -25.45
N ILE A 181 -1.31 -3.54 -24.52
CA ILE A 181 -0.40 -4.31 -23.66
C ILE A 181 -1.19 -5.01 -22.55
N LEU A 182 -2.14 -4.33 -21.91
CA LEU A 182 -2.97 -4.89 -20.84
C LEU A 182 -3.86 -6.04 -21.34
N GLU A 183 -4.50 -5.88 -22.50
CA GLU A 183 -5.27 -6.95 -23.15
C GLU A 183 -4.42 -8.21 -23.37
N LYS A 184 -3.18 -8.04 -23.88
CA LYS A 184 -2.23 -9.14 -24.09
C LYS A 184 -1.80 -9.76 -22.76
N LEU A 185 -1.50 -8.94 -21.75
CA LEU A 185 -1.19 -9.41 -20.39
C LEU A 185 -2.31 -10.29 -19.86
N VAL A 186 -3.56 -9.83 -19.90
CA VAL A 186 -4.76 -10.58 -19.49
C VAL A 186 -4.88 -11.91 -20.23
N GLN A 187 -4.76 -11.92 -21.56
CA GLN A 187 -4.80 -13.15 -22.36
C GLN A 187 -3.70 -14.15 -21.98
N ILE A 188 -2.47 -13.69 -21.77
CA ILE A 188 -1.30 -14.52 -21.43
C ILE A 188 -1.41 -15.04 -19.99
N ARG A 189 -1.91 -14.21 -19.07
CA ARG A 189 -2.25 -14.55 -17.68
C ARG A 189 -3.28 -15.67 -17.60
N HIS A 190 -4.38 -15.56 -18.34
CA HIS A 190 -5.38 -16.63 -18.44
C HIS A 190 -4.77 -17.94 -18.97
N ARG A 191 -3.95 -17.88 -20.04
CA ARG A 191 -3.24 -19.06 -20.56
C ARG A 191 -2.31 -19.69 -19.51
N LEU A 192 -1.57 -18.89 -18.76
CA LEU A 192 -0.71 -19.36 -17.66
C LEU A 192 -1.52 -20.05 -16.55
N ALA A 193 -2.67 -19.50 -16.17
CA ALA A 193 -3.55 -20.08 -15.17
C ALA A 193 -4.12 -21.44 -15.62
N ARG A 194 -4.62 -21.52 -16.86
CA ARG A 194 -5.14 -22.77 -17.45
C ARG A 194 -4.06 -23.83 -17.65
N LEU A 195 -2.84 -23.42 -17.99
CA LEU A 195 -1.67 -24.31 -18.04
C LEU A 195 -1.36 -24.93 -16.68
N LEU A 196 -1.57 -24.19 -15.58
CA LEU A 196 -1.38 -24.62 -14.19
C LEU A 196 -2.61 -25.32 -13.58
N GLY A 197 -3.73 -25.43 -14.32
CA GLY A 197 -4.94 -26.13 -13.89
C GLY A 197 -6.04 -25.27 -13.24
N TYR A 198 -5.93 -23.95 -13.33
CA TYR A 198 -6.94 -23.00 -12.82
C TYR A 198 -7.93 -22.61 -13.92
N SER A 199 -9.16 -22.29 -13.52
CA SER A 199 -10.26 -21.76 -14.35
C SER A 199 -9.88 -20.47 -15.08
N ASN A 200 -9.41 -19.49 -14.32
CA ASN A 200 -9.08 -18.14 -14.74
C ASN A 200 -7.86 -17.63 -13.94
N TYR A 201 -7.33 -16.47 -14.32
CA TYR A 201 -6.16 -15.90 -13.63
C TYR A 201 -6.47 -15.39 -12.21
N SER A 202 -7.68 -14.87 -11.99
CA SER A 202 -8.08 -14.34 -10.68
C SER A 202 -8.08 -15.42 -9.59
N ASP A 203 -8.66 -16.59 -9.85
CA ASP A 203 -8.60 -17.74 -8.93
C ASP A 203 -7.16 -18.22 -8.70
N PHE A 204 -6.28 -18.18 -9.72
CA PHE A 204 -4.85 -18.44 -9.52
C PHE A 204 -4.18 -17.40 -8.62
N ALA A 205 -4.54 -16.13 -8.72
CA ALA A 205 -3.98 -15.05 -7.89
C ALA A 205 -4.52 -15.05 -6.45
N ILE A 206 -5.79 -15.45 -6.26
CA ILE A 206 -6.55 -15.35 -5.01
C ILE A 206 -6.53 -16.65 -4.18
N GLU A 207 -6.24 -17.83 -4.75
CA GLU A 207 -6.06 -19.08 -3.98
C GLU A 207 -5.19 -18.94 -2.70
N PRO A 208 -4.05 -18.23 -2.69
CA PRO A 208 -3.24 -18.03 -1.48
C PRO A 208 -3.68 -16.81 -0.63
N ARG A 209 -4.88 -16.26 -0.83
CA ARG A 209 -5.43 -15.04 -0.18
C ARG A 209 -6.65 -15.37 0.70
N MET A 210 -7.11 -14.42 1.52
CA MET A 210 -8.25 -14.60 2.43
C MET A 210 -9.59 -14.95 1.74
N PRO A 211 -9.98 -14.33 0.59
CA PRO A 211 -11.24 -14.68 -0.07
C PRO A 211 -11.23 -16.11 -0.64
N MET A 212 -10.05 -16.60 -1.05
CA MET A 212 -9.77 -17.86 -1.73
C MET A 212 -10.38 -18.02 -3.14
N THR A 213 -11.41 -17.25 -3.52
CA THR A 213 -12.01 -17.28 -4.87
C THR A 213 -12.32 -15.87 -5.39
N SER A 214 -12.26 -15.71 -6.72
CA SER A 214 -12.69 -14.50 -7.44
C SER A 214 -14.13 -14.09 -7.11
N ARG A 215 -15.04 -15.06 -7.03
CA ARG A 215 -16.47 -14.82 -6.74
C ARG A 215 -16.70 -14.05 -5.44
N LYS A 216 -15.99 -14.40 -4.35
CA LYS A 216 -16.13 -13.70 -3.06
C LYS A 216 -15.60 -12.26 -3.11
N VAL A 217 -14.62 -11.99 -3.97
CA VAL A 217 -14.11 -10.62 -4.16
C VAL A 217 -15.11 -9.77 -4.92
N LEU A 218 -15.75 -10.31 -5.95
CA LEU A 218 -16.84 -9.63 -6.65
C LEU A 218 -18.02 -9.35 -5.71
N GLU A 219 -18.52 -10.38 -4.99
CA GLU A 219 -19.56 -10.26 -3.96
C GLU A 219 -19.23 -9.13 -2.95
N PHE A 220 -18.00 -9.09 -2.44
CA PHE A 220 -17.53 -8.05 -1.51
C PHE A 220 -17.48 -6.64 -2.12
N LEU A 221 -16.97 -6.49 -3.35
CA LEU A 221 -16.85 -5.18 -4.00
C LEU A 221 -18.23 -4.62 -4.41
N GLU A 222 -19.15 -5.49 -4.81
CA GLU A 222 -20.53 -5.14 -5.16
C GLU A 222 -21.31 -4.70 -3.90
N GLU A 223 -21.26 -5.48 -2.81
CA GLU A 223 -21.88 -5.13 -1.52
C GLU A 223 -21.33 -3.80 -0.96
N MET A 224 -19.99 -3.63 -1.00
CA MET A 224 -19.33 -2.38 -0.59
C MET A 224 -19.74 -1.19 -1.46
N SER A 225 -19.87 -1.38 -2.78
CA SER A 225 -20.36 -0.34 -3.67
C SER A 225 -21.79 0.07 -3.31
N GLU A 226 -22.69 -0.90 -3.11
CA GLU A 226 -24.09 -0.65 -2.79
C GLU A 226 -24.21 0.19 -1.51
N GLN A 227 -23.61 -0.26 -0.41
CA GLN A 227 -23.70 0.39 0.90
C GLN A 227 -23.04 1.78 0.97
N LEU A 228 -22.09 2.10 0.08
CA LEU A 228 -21.48 3.43 -0.02
C LEU A 228 -22.27 4.40 -0.91
N SER A 229 -23.30 3.96 -1.63
CA SER A 229 -24.03 4.79 -2.61
C SER A 229 -24.72 5.99 -1.97
N ASP A 230 -25.39 5.78 -0.84
CA ASP A 230 -26.06 6.84 -0.06
C ASP A 230 -25.07 7.91 0.43
N LEU A 231 -23.88 7.48 0.87
CA LEU A 231 -22.83 8.36 1.33
C LEU A 231 -22.26 9.19 0.18
N ALA A 232 -21.87 8.52 -0.92
CA ALA A 232 -21.33 9.16 -2.11
C ALA A 232 -22.31 10.17 -2.74
N ASN A 233 -23.61 9.87 -2.75
CA ASN A 233 -24.63 10.79 -3.25
C ASN A 233 -24.76 12.07 -2.41
N ARG A 234 -24.70 11.96 -1.07
CA ARG A 234 -24.73 13.12 -0.15
C ARG A 234 -23.46 13.97 -0.31
N GLU A 235 -22.30 13.32 -0.35
CA GLU A 235 -21.01 13.95 -0.63
C GLU A 235 -21.04 14.70 -1.99
N LEU A 236 -21.50 14.05 -3.06
CA LEU A 236 -21.60 14.65 -4.40
C LEU A 236 -22.55 15.84 -4.44
N THR A 237 -23.63 15.81 -3.66
CA THR A 237 -24.59 16.93 -3.56
C THR A 237 -23.88 18.17 -3.01
N VAL A 238 -23.08 18.03 -1.94
CA VAL A 238 -22.27 19.11 -1.39
C VAL A 238 -21.28 19.66 -2.42
N LEU A 239 -20.63 18.80 -3.20
CA LEU A 239 -19.69 19.24 -4.24
C LEU A 239 -20.40 19.98 -5.39
N LYS A 240 -21.58 19.52 -5.81
CA LYS A 240 -22.42 20.18 -6.82
C LYS A 240 -22.93 21.54 -6.34
N GLU A 241 -23.30 21.68 -5.06
CA GLU A 241 -23.66 22.98 -4.49
C GLU A 241 -22.48 23.96 -4.44
N LEU A 242 -21.25 23.48 -4.16
CA LEU A 242 -20.05 24.31 -4.24
C LEU A 242 -19.76 24.74 -5.69
N LYS A 243 -19.91 23.82 -6.67
CA LYS A 243 -19.79 24.17 -8.09
C LYS A 243 -20.83 25.20 -8.52
N MET A 244 -22.10 25.02 -8.16
CA MET A 244 -23.18 25.96 -8.46
C MET A 244 -22.89 27.39 -7.94
N LYS A 245 -22.21 27.51 -6.79
CA LYS A 245 -21.83 28.80 -6.19
C LYS A 245 -20.62 29.46 -6.86
N GLU A 246 -19.66 28.69 -7.38
CA GLU A 246 -18.42 29.23 -7.98
C GLU A 246 -18.48 29.33 -9.52
N GLU A 247 -19.18 28.43 -10.20
CA GLU A 247 -19.22 28.28 -11.68
C GLU A 247 -20.64 28.25 -12.27
N GLY A 248 -21.70 28.38 -11.46
CA GLY A 248 -23.09 28.35 -11.92
C GLY A 248 -23.55 26.97 -12.39
N ASP A 249 -24.47 26.93 -13.37
CA ASP A 249 -25.11 25.69 -13.88
C ASP A 249 -24.20 24.85 -14.79
N ALA A 250 -22.88 24.98 -14.64
CA ALA A 250 -21.90 24.17 -15.34
C ALA A 250 -21.92 22.72 -14.82
N GLN A 251 -22.13 21.75 -15.71
CA GLN A 251 -22.20 20.33 -15.36
C GLN A 251 -20.96 19.89 -14.55
N PHE A 252 -21.19 19.16 -13.46
CA PHE A 252 -20.13 18.60 -12.62
C PHE A 252 -19.52 17.35 -13.27
N GLY A 253 -18.21 17.35 -13.50
CA GLY A 253 -17.44 16.25 -14.10
C GLY A 253 -16.38 15.65 -13.18
N MET A 254 -15.62 14.69 -13.69
CA MET A 254 -14.51 14.07 -12.93
C MET A 254 -13.33 15.03 -12.75
N GLU A 255 -13.15 15.97 -13.70
CA GLU A 255 -12.17 17.06 -13.66
C GLU A 255 -12.38 18.05 -12.49
N ASP A 256 -13.59 18.08 -11.94
CA ASP A 256 -14.00 18.98 -10.86
C ASP A 256 -13.79 18.38 -9.48
N LEU A 257 -13.64 17.05 -9.39
CA LEU A 257 -13.79 16.33 -8.14
C LEU A 257 -12.73 16.71 -7.10
N LEU A 258 -11.46 16.67 -7.46
CA LEU A 258 -10.36 17.03 -6.55
C LEU A 258 -10.46 18.50 -6.09
N TYR A 259 -10.86 19.39 -7.00
CA TYR A 259 -11.02 20.82 -6.70
C TYR A 259 -12.13 21.03 -5.67
N TYR A 260 -13.36 20.59 -5.94
CA TYR A 260 -14.46 20.82 -4.99
C TYR A 260 -14.33 20.00 -3.71
N MET A 261 -13.68 18.84 -3.72
CA MET A 261 -13.29 18.15 -2.49
C MET A 261 -12.33 19.01 -1.65
N LYS A 262 -11.31 19.62 -2.28
CA LYS A 262 -10.39 20.53 -1.59
C LYS A 262 -11.10 21.78 -1.08
N ARG A 263 -12.04 22.35 -1.85
CA ARG A 263 -12.91 23.46 -1.40
C ARG A 263 -13.80 23.02 -0.24
N GLY A 264 -14.40 21.84 -0.28
CA GLY A 264 -15.24 21.29 0.78
C GLY A 264 -14.47 21.04 2.08
N GLU A 265 -13.25 20.49 1.98
CA GLU A 265 -12.31 20.39 3.12
C GLU A 265 -12.05 21.77 3.73
N GLN A 266 -11.73 22.78 2.92
CA GLN A 266 -11.47 24.16 3.38
C GLN A 266 -12.67 24.83 4.07
N HIS A 267 -13.91 24.51 3.68
CA HIS A 267 -15.12 25.08 4.32
C HIS A 267 -15.50 24.39 5.64
N LYS A 268 -15.03 23.15 5.88
CA LYS A 268 -15.37 22.36 7.09
C LYS A 268 -14.23 22.20 8.08
N VAL A 269 -12.99 22.43 7.64
CA VAL A 269 -11.77 22.19 8.43
C VAL A 269 -11.00 23.50 8.58
N ASP A 270 -11.27 24.20 9.68
CA ASP A 270 -10.48 25.36 10.12
C ASP A 270 -9.16 24.89 10.73
N LEU A 271 -8.22 24.48 9.86
CA LEU A 271 -6.88 24.05 10.24
C LEU A 271 -5.91 24.23 9.06
N ASP A 272 -4.89 25.07 9.24
CA ASP A 272 -3.77 25.13 8.30
C ASP A 272 -2.86 23.89 8.45
N ILE A 273 -2.99 22.98 7.48
CA ILE A 273 -2.20 21.74 7.38
C ILE A 273 -0.73 22.02 6.99
N GLY A 274 -0.46 23.15 6.33
CA GLY A 274 0.91 23.62 6.08
C GLY A 274 1.62 24.02 7.37
N GLU A 275 0.87 24.55 8.33
CA GLU A 275 1.35 24.98 9.64
C GLU A 275 1.42 23.84 10.67
N ILE A 276 0.52 22.85 10.63
CA ILE A 276 0.51 21.78 11.65
C ILE A 276 1.81 20.95 11.70
N LYS A 277 2.61 20.94 10.61
CA LYS A 277 3.96 20.34 10.60
C LYS A 277 4.89 20.89 11.70
N ARG A 278 4.65 22.14 12.14
CA ARG A 278 5.36 22.80 13.25
C ARG A 278 5.22 22.07 14.59
N TYR A 279 4.25 21.16 14.73
CA TYR A 279 4.04 20.34 15.91
C TYR A 279 4.64 18.93 15.81
N PHE A 280 5.29 18.58 14.70
CA PHE A 280 5.85 17.24 14.48
C PHE A 280 7.37 17.23 14.23
N PRO A 281 8.22 17.68 15.19
CA PRO A 281 9.65 17.39 15.14
C PRO A 281 9.93 15.89 15.03
N VAL A 282 10.77 15.46 14.08
CA VAL A 282 11.09 14.05 13.81
C VAL A 282 11.48 13.29 15.08
N LYS A 283 12.36 13.87 15.92
CA LYS A 283 12.81 13.27 17.18
C LYS A 283 11.65 12.99 18.14
N LEU A 284 10.70 13.93 18.25
CA LEU A 284 9.53 13.80 19.12
C LEU A 284 8.56 12.73 18.59
N VAL A 285 8.23 12.78 17.29
CA VAL A 285 7.37 11.79 16.63
C VAL A 285 7.89 10.37 16.82
N ILE A 286 9.18 10.13 16.55
CA ILE A 286 9.79 8.81 16.73
C ILE A 286 9.73 8.38 18.20
N SER A 287 10.06 9.26 19.15
CA SER A 287 10.01 8.92 20.59
C SER A 287 8.58 8.59 21.08
N GLY A 288 7.57 9.35 20.65
CA GLY A 288 6.16 9.13 21.00
C GLY A 288 5.59 7.87 20.37
N MET A 289 5.92 7.61 19.10
CA MET A 289 5.63 6.35 18.42
C MET A 289 6.22 5.17 19.20
N LEU A 290 7.54 5.17 19.44
CA LEU A 290 8.21 4.11 20.19
C LEU A 290 7.55 3.91 21.57
N LYS A 291 7.23 4.98 22.31
CA LYS A 291 6.54 4.88 23.60
C LYS A 291 5.19 4.16 23.50
N MET A 292 4.34 4.50 22.54
CA MET A 292 3.04 3.83 22.37
C MET A 292 3.17 2.36 22.02
N PHE A 293 4.12 1.97 21.16
CA PHE A 293 4.36 0.57 20.84
C PHE A 293 4.93 -0.22 22.04
N GLN A 294 5.74 0.41 22.91
CA GLN A 294 6.15 -0.17 24.19
C GLN A 294 4.96 -0.41 25.11
N ASP A 295 4.11 0.59 25.28
CA ASP A 295 2.95 0.54 26.19
C ASP A 295 1.91 -0.47 25.72
N LEU A 296 1.51 -0.42 24.44
CA LEU A 296 0.46 -1.27 23.88
C LEU A 296 0.85 -2.75 23.84
N PHE A 297 2.12 -3.05 23.56
CA PHE A 297 2.58 -4.42 23.30
C PHE A 297 3.51 -5.01 24.36
N ALA A 298 3.71 -4.30 25.47
CA ALA A 298 4.69 -4.61 26.53
C ALA A 298 6.08 -4.91 25.94
N LEU A 299 6.60 -3.96 25.17
CA LEU A 299 7.93 -4.01 24.57
C LEU A 299 8.86 -3.01 25.29
N ARG A 300 10.17 -3.25 25.21
CA ARG A 300 11.21 -2.29 25.57
C ARG A 300 12.16 -2.13 24.39
N PHE A 301 12.38 -0.90 23.94
CA PHE A 301 13.28 -0.56 22.85
C PHE A 301 14.53 0.11 23.40
N GLU A 302 15.70 -0.47 23.16
CA GLU A 302 16.97 0.07 23.63
C GLU A 302 17.89 0.34 22.44
N GLU A 303 18.27 1.60 22.27
CA GLU A 303 19.19 2.03 21.21
C GLU A 303 20.61 1.51 21.49
N ILE A 304 21.21 0.89 20.49
CA ILE A 304 22.60 0.44 20.54
C ILE A 304 23.47 1.51 19.88
N LYS A 305 24.34 2.13 20.68
CA LYS A 305 25.32 3.11 20.23
C LYS A 305 26.60 2.45 19.73
N ASP A 306 27.42 3.21 19.03
CA ASP A 306 28.78 2.83 18.62
C ASP A 306 28.85 1.53 17.79
N VAL A 307 27.82 1.28 16.98
CA VAL A 307 27.70 0.15 16.06
C VAL A 307 28.09 0.55 14.64
N GLU A 308 28.78 -0.35 13.94
CA GLU A 308 29.05 -0.22 12.51
C GLU A 308 27.75 -0.28 11.69
N VAL A 309 27.40 0.85 11.06
CA VAL A 309 26.21 1.03 10.23
C VAL A 309 26.59 1.59 8.86
N TRP A 310 25.73 1.40 7.86
CA TRP A 310 26.01 1.81 6.47
C TRP A 310 25.94 3.33 6.21
N HIS A 311 25.47 4.12 7.19
CA HIS A 311 25.41 5.59 7.11
C HIS A 311 25.25 6.18 8.52
N ASP A 312 25.87 7.32 8.81
CA ASP A 312 25.94 7.95 10.15
C ASP A 312 24.56 8.26 10.78
N THR A 313 23.57 8.64 9.97
CA THR A 313 22.19 8.90 10.40
C THR A 313 21.38 7.63 10.75
N VAL A 314 21.94 6.42 10.58
CA VAL A 314 21.24 5.15 10.82
C VAL A 314 21.34 4.79 12.30
N ARG A 315 20.22 4.39 12.90
CA ARG A 315 20.14 4.06 14.33
C ARG A 315 19.68 2.61 14.50
N LEU A 316 20.36 1.84 15.34
CA LEU A 316 20.01 0.46 15.66
C LEU A 316 19.33 0.38 17.03
N PHE A 317 18.25 -0.38 17.11
CA PHE A 317 17.54 -0.68 18.34
C PHE A 317 17.47 -2.19 18.56
N SER A 318 17.69 -2.61 19.80
CA SER A 318 17.27 -3.92 20.31
C SER A 318 15.84 -3.84 20.83
N VAL A 319 15.10 -4.94 20.65
CA VAL A 319 13.71 -5.06 21.12
C VAL A 319 13.63 -6.20 22.11
N TRP A 320 13.12 -5.90 23.30
CA TRP A 320 12.96 -6.84 24.41
C TRP A 320 11.50 -6.98 24.78
N ASP A 321 11.13 -8.15 25.29
CA ASP A 321 9.86 -8.32 25.98
C ASP A 321 9.93 -7.64 27.35
N ALA A 322 8.99 -6.75 27.67
CA ALA A 322 9.00 -6.06 28.95
C ALA A 322 8.60 -6.96 30.13
N SER A 323 7.99 -8.12 29.89
CA SER A 323 7.56 -9.07 30.92
C SER A 323 8.60 -10.16 31.17
N SER A 324 9.11 -10.80 30.12
CA SER A 324 10.11 -11.89 30.26
C SER A 324 11.56 -11.45 30.18
N SER A 325 11.85 -10.22 29.73
CA SER A 325 13.19 -9.76 29.36
C SER A 325 13.85 -10.56 28.21
N ASP A 326 13.08 -11.34 27.44
CA ASP A 326 13.59 -12.04 26.26
C ASP A 326 13.97 -11.04 25.15
N LEU A 327 15.11 -11.28 24.49
CA LEU A 327 15.45 -10.59 23.24
C LEU A 327 14.49 -11.04 22.12
N LEU A 328 13.76 -10.10 21.55
CA LEU A 328 12.77 -10.33 20.51
C LEU A 328 13.33 -10.13 19.10
N GLY A 329 14.26 -9.21 18.93
CA GLY A 329 14.80 -8.86 17.62
C GLY A 329 15.50 -7.51 17.63
N TYR A 330 15.82 -7.04 16.42
CA TYR A 330 16.45 -5.74 16.20
C TYR A 330 15.78 -4.99 15.05
N PHE A 331 15.82 -3.66 15.07
CA PHE A 331 15.49 -2.86 13.90
C PHE A 331 16.46 -1.69 13.69
N PHE A 332 16.71 -1.39 12.42
CA PHE A 332 17.39 -0.18 11.99
C PHE A 332 16.36 0.87 11.59
N LEU A 333 16.54 2.10 12.06
CA LEU A 333 15.87 3.29 11.52
C LEU A 333 16.83 3.99 10.56
N ASP A 334 16.48 3.97 9.28
CA ASP A 334 17.13 4.76 8.24
C ASP A 334 16.08 5.66 7.61
N ILE A 335 15.75 6.75 8.31
CA ILE A 335 14.57 7.56 8.01
C ILE A 335 14.84 8.85 7.24
N PHE A 336 16.09 9.33 7.19
CA PHE A 336 16.42 10.61 6.58
C PHE A 336 16.69 10.51 5.07
N SER A 337 16.28 11.51 4.30
CA SER A 337 16.56 11.59 2.88
C SER A 337 18.03 11.82 2.59
N ARG A 338 18.52 11.23 1.49
CA ARG A 338 19.87 11.45 0.94
C ARG A 338 19.93 10.94 -0.50
N GLU A 339 20.86 11.49 -1.27
CA GLU A 339 21.15 11.03 -2.63
C GLU A 339 21.45 9.51 -2.67
N GLY A 340 21.01 8.84 -3.74
CA GLY A 340 21.23 7.41 -3.96
C GLY A 340 20.47 6.42 -3.06
N LYS A 341 19.78 6.90 -2.01
CA LYS A 341 18.92 6.07 -1.16
C LYS A 341 17.58 5.76 -1.86
N TYR A 342 17.00 4.61 -1.54
CA TYR A 342 15.65 4.23 -1.94
C TYR A 342 14.61 5.26 -1.45
N ASP A 343 13.85 5.83 -2.38
CA ASP A 343 13.03 7.04 -2.24
C ASP A 343 11.60 6.79 -1.73
N HIS A 344 11.23 5.55 -1.43
CA HIS A 344 9.95 5.21 -0.80
C HIS A 344 10.13 4.81 0.66
N THR A 345 9.10 5.10 1.46
CA THR A 345 9.01 4.65 2.86
C THR A 345 8.51 3.20 2.86
N CYS A 346 9.28 2.27 3.44
CA CYS A 346 8.95 0.85 3.50
C CYS A 346 9.76 0.10 4.60
N VAL A 347 9.33 -1.10 4.97
CA VAL A 347 10.14 -2.04 5.78
C VAL A 347 10.78 -3.14 4.92
N VAL A 348 12.05 -3.43 5.18
CA VAL A 348 12.76 -4.59 4.63
C VAL A 348 13.22 -5.51 5.76
N ALA A 349 12.83 -6.79 5.70
CA ALA A 349 13.36 -7.82 6.59
C ALA A 349 14.79 -8.19 6.16
N LEU A 350 15.77 -7.90 7.03
CA LEU A 350 17.16 -8.32 6.85
C LEU A 350 17.39 -9.77 7.34
N GLN A 351 16.62 -10.17 8.36
CA GLN A 351 16.63 -11.52 8.91
C GLN A 351 15.23 -11.91 9.38
N ASN A 352 14.75 -13.08 8.98
CA ASN A 352 13.55 -13.67 9.54
C ASN A 352 13.88 -14.36 10.87
N GLY A 353 12.99 -14.26 11.86
CA GLY A 353 13.10 -15.05 13.08
C GLY A 353 12.74 -16.52 12.80
N CYS A 354 13.42 -17.51 13.34
CA CYS A 354 13.03 -18.91 13.11
C CYS A 354 13.64 -19.84 14.15
N MET A 355 13.23 -21.11 14.15
CA MET A 355 13.89 -22.14 14.93
C MET A 355 15.06 -22.75 14.14
N CYS A 356 16.24 -22.79 14.74
CA CYS A 356 17.41 -23.48 14.20
C CYS A 356 17.39 -24.98 14.56
N SER A 357 18.14 -25.79 13.81
CA SER A 357 18.22 -27.25 14.02
C SER A 357 18.76 -27.66 15.40
N ASN A 358 19.46 -26.77 16.10
CA ASN A 358 20.00 -26.94 17.45
C ASN A 358 19.01 -26.54 18.57
N GLY A 359 17.76 -26.18 18.26
CA GLY A 359 16.78 -25.72 19.24
C GLY A 359 16.90 -24.25 19.68
N SER A 360 17.88 -23.50 19.16
CA SER A 360 17.99 -22.06 19.43
C SER A 360 17.12 -21.23 18.47
N ARG A 361 16.50 -20.15 18.96
CA ARG A 361 15.72 -19.23 18.13
C ARG A 361 16.63 -18.19 17.49
N LYS A 362 16.64 -18.12 16.16
CA LYS A 362 17.17 -16.99 15.41
C LYS A 362 16.25 -15.79 15.60
N VAL A 363 16.78 -14.64 15.98
CA VAL A 363 15.99 -13.41 16.19
C VAL A 363 15.76 -12.66 14.87
N PRO A 364 14.56 -12.10 14.61
CA PRO A 364 14.28 -11.25 13.47
C PRO A 364 15.09 -9.93 13.48
N VAL A 365 15.42 -9.43 12.28
CA VAL A 365 16.03 -8.11 12.06
C VAL A 365 15.33 -7.44 10.88
N ALA A 366 14.95 -6.17 11.05
CA ALA A 366 14.34 -5.35 10.00
C ALA A 366 15.05 -3.99 9.84
N VAL A 367 14.80 -3.31 8.72
CA VAL A 367 15.11 -1.89 8.53
C VAL A 367 13.84 -1.16 8.08
N LEU A 368 13.55 -0.02 8.72
CA LEU A 368 12.55 0.93 8.26
C LEU A 368 13.27 2.02 7.45
N LEU A 369 12.95 2.08 6.16
CA LEU A 369 13.42 3.10 5.22
C LEU A 369 12.37 4.21 5.15
N SER A 370 12.79 5.48 5.14
CA SER A 370 11.92 6.64 4.87
C SER A 370 12.71 7.83 4.30
N GLN A 371 12.03 8.91 3.92
CA GLN A 371 12.57 10.11 3.28
C GLN A 371 12.27 11.40 4.08
N CYS A 372 12.40 11.34 5.40
CA CYS A 372 12.26 12.50 6.28
C CYS A 372 13.29 13.59 5.91
N PRO A 373 12.94 14.88 5.98
CA PRO A 373 13.91 15.95 5.75
C PRO A 373 15.06 15.88 6.75
N LYS A 374 16.28 16.22 6.32
CA LYS A 374 17.43 16.39 7.23
C LYS A 374 17.25 17.63 8.10
N GLU A 375 17.91 17.63 9.26
CA GLU A 375 18.11 18.86 10.05
C GLU A 375 19.04 19.80 9.27
N PHE A 376 18.63 21.05 9.08
CA PHE A 376 19.45 22.12 8.48
C PHE A 376 19.68 23.21 9.53
N ASP A 377 20.92 23.68 9.64
CA ASP A 377 21.33 24.81 10.48
C ASP A 377 20.81 24.78 11.93
N GLY A 378 20.82 23.60 12.55
CA GLY A 378 20.38 23.39 13.94
C GLY A 378 18.85 23.38 14.15
N ASN A 379 18.05 23.58 13.10
CA ASN A 379 16.60 23.47 13.18
C ASN A 379 16.14 22.00 13.20
N SER A 380 15.14 21.70 14.03
CA SER A 380 14.51 20.37 14.06
C SER A 380 13.86 20.06 12.71
N ALA A 381 14.17 18.90 12.14
CA ALA A 381 13.44 18.37 11.00
C ALA A 381 11.95 18.19 11.36
N LEU A 382 11.05 18.68 10.51
CA LEU A 382 9.60 18.66 10.74
C LEU A 382 8.91 17.71 9.76
N LEU A 383 7.95 16.93 10.26
CA LEU A 383 7.12 16.04 9.45
C LEU A 383 5.77 16.67 9.12
N ARG A 384 5.32 16.48 7.89
CA ARG A 384 3.90 16.67 7.53
C ARG A 384 3.10 15.54 8.18
N PHE A 385 1.86 15.82 8.59
CA PHE A 385 1.04 14.80 9.25
C PHE A 385 0.88 13.47 8.47
N PRO A 386 0.74 13.45 7.13
CA PRO A 386 0.75 12.18 6.37
C PRO A 386 2.07 11.38 6.47
N GLU A 387 3.20 12.04 6.72
CA GLU A 387 4.50 11.37 6.94
C GLU A 387 4.58 10.75 8.33
N VAL A 388 3.96 11.38 9.34
CA VAL A 388 3.77 10.78 10.68
C VAL A 388 2.97 9.48 10.58
N VAL A 389 1.81 9.52 9.91
CA VAL A 389 0.97 8.34 9.68
C VAL A 389 1.73 7.26 8.90
N ARG A 390 2.45 7.63 7.84
CA ARG A 390 3.24 6.68 7.03
C ARG A 390 4.36 6.00 7.82
N ILE A 391 5.08 6.72 8.68
CA ILE A 391 6.12 6.13 9.53
C ILE A 391 5.51 5.19 10.58
N PHE A 392 4.35 5.56 11.14
CA PHE A 392 3.61 4.72 12.09
C PHE A 392 3.11 3.40 11.45
N HIS A 393 2.60 3.50 10.21
CA HIS A 393 2.24 2.35 9.37
C HIS A 393 3.43 1.40 9.19
N GLU A 394 4.58 1.90 8.69
CA GLU A 394 5.76 1.04 8.50
C GLU A 394 6.31 0.50 9.82
N PHE A 395 6.29 1.28 10.91
CA PHE A 395 6.74 0.76 12.20
C PHE A 395 5.82 -0.34 12.75
N SER A 396 4.55 -0.35 12.36
CA SER A 396 3.64 -1.47 12.63
C SER A 396 4.12 -2.77 11.96
N HIS A 397 4.62 -2.70 10.72
CA HIS A 397 5.26 -3.83 10.03
C HIS A 397 6.54 -4.29 10.73
N VAL A 398 7.36 -3.37 11.23
CA VAL A 398 8.54 -3.71 12.07
C VAL A 398 8.11 -4.51 13.31
N VAL A 399 7.10 -4.03 14.03
CA VAL A 399 6.62 -4.69 15.26
C VAL A 399 5.92 -6.02 14.97
N HIS A 400 5.23 -6.16 13.83
CA HIS A 400 4.71 -7.44 13.36
C HIS A 400 5.84 -8.44 13.11
N HIS A 401 6.87 -8.06 12.35
CA HIS A 401 8.03 -8.90 12.05
C HIS A 401 8.79 -9.35 13.29
N ILE A 402 8.94 -8.46 14.29
CA ILE A 402 9.65 -8.76 15.54
C ILE A 402 8.79 -9.59 16.51
N SER A 403 7.48 -9.38 16.52
CA SER A 403 6.55 -10.15 17.36
C SER A 403 6.33 -11.58 16.86
N ASN A 404 6.62 -11.85 15.59
CA ASN A 404 6.39 -13.13 14.95
C ASN A 404 7.20 -14.27 15.61
N ARG A 405 6.51 -15.35 15.96
CA ARG A 405 7.05 -16.51 16.70
C ARG A 405 7.06 -17.80 15.89
N ALA A 406 6.69 -17.78 14.61
CA ALA A 406 6.69 -18.98 13.77
C ALA A 406 8.05 -19.72 13.81
N THR A 407 7.97 -21.03 13.66
CA THR A 407 9.11 -21.96 13.69
C THR A 407 9.83 -21.94 12.35
N PHE A 408 9.07 -21.95 11.24
CA PHE A 408 9.64 -21.98 9.88
C PHE A 408 9.89 -20.57 9.34
N SER A 409 11.10 -20.34 8.80
CA SER A 409 11.53 -19.05 8.22
C SER A 409 10.64 -18.50 7.09
N ARG A 410 9.78 -19.34 6.49
CA ARG A 410 8.80 -18.91 5.48
C ARG A 410 7.62 -18.16 6.09
N PHE A 411 7.18 -18.55 7.29
CA PHE A 411 6.02 -18.00 7.99
C PHE A 411 6.36 -16.82 8.91
N SER A 412 7.64 -16.61 9.16
CA SER A 412 8.19 -15.54 10.01
C SER A 412 8.77 -14.34 9.24
N SER A 413 8.35 -14.17 8.00
CA SER A 413 8.75 -13.06 7.15
C SER A 413 7.59 -12.08 6.97
N LEU A 414 7.90 -10.84 6.60
CA LEU A 414 6.93 -9.84 6.12
C LEU A 414 6.12 -10.28 4.88
N ARG A 415 6.40 -11.45 4.29
CA ARG A 415 5.71 -11.99 3.10
C ARG A 415 4.50 -12.83 3.48
N LEU A 416 3.62 -12.26 4.28
CA LEU A 416 2.30 -12.82 4.56
C LEU A 416 1.38 -12.67 3.34
N GLU A 417 0.20 -13.28 3.42
CA GLU A 417 -0.91 -12.99 2.53
C GLU A 417 -1.18 -11.47 2.53
N GLY A 418 -1.14 -10.80 1.37
CA GLY A 418 -1.01 -9.33 1.27
C GLY A 418 -2.27 -8.56 1.67
N ASP A 419 -3.41 -9.24 1.59
CA ASP A 419 -4.72 -8.83 2.09
C ASP A 419 -4.90 -9.09 3.60
N PHE A 420 -3.89 -9.66 4.26
CA PHE A 420 -3.75 -9.69 5.72
C PHE A 420 -2.57 -8.86 6.22
N ALA A 421 -1.49 -8.78 5.45
CA ALA A 421 -0.26 -8.08 5.82
C ALA A 421 -0.52 -6.62 6.25
N GLU A 422 -1.43 -5.94 5.56
CA GLU A 422 -1.80 -4.54 5.85
C GLU A 422 -2.87 -4.38 6.94
N ILE A 423 -3.54 -5.45 7.40
CA ILE A 423 -4.58 -5.33 8.44
C ILE A 423 -4.00 -4.76 9.75
N PRO A 424 -2.84 -5.23 10.28
CA PRO A 424 -2.26 -4.67 11.49
C PRO A 424 -1.76 -3.22 11.34
N SER A 425 -1.17 -2.85 10.20
CA SER A 425 -0.66 -1.50 9.96
C SER A 425 -1.82 -0.49 9.84
N LEU A 426 -2.84 -0.80 9.04
CA LEU A 426 -4.05 0.01 8.89
C LEU A 426 -4.88 0.11 10.19
N LEU A 427 -4.86 -0.94 11.03
CA LEU A 427 -5.46 -0.88 12.37
C LEU A 427 -4.73 0.14 13.22
N LEU A 428 -3.41 0.08 13.24
CA LEU A 428 -2.55 0.88 14.11
C LEU A 428 -2.47 2.35 13.66
N GLU A 429 -2.65 2.66 12.38
CA GLU A 429 -2.82 4.03 11.89
C GLU A 429 -3.89 4.82 12.66
N ASN A 430 -4.94 4.17 13.20
CA ASN A 430 -5.97 4.87 13.98
C ASN A 430 -5.39 5.63 15.19
N TRP A 431 -4.29 5.16 15.81
CA TRP A 431 -3.63 5.89 16.91
C TRP A 431 -3.11 7.27 16.47
N CYS A 432 -2.75 7.46 15.20
CA CYS A 432 -2.36 8.79 14.68
C CYS A 432 -3.52 9.79 14.64
N TYR A 433 -4.77 9.32 14.72
CA TYR A 433 -5.99 10.13 14.64
C TYR A 433 -6.73 10.27 15.98
N GLU A 434 -6.22 9.64 17.05
CA GLU A 434 -6.82 9.73 18.38
C GLU A 434 -6.06 10.72 19.27
N SER A 435 -6.80 11.61 19.94
CA SER A 435 -6.24 12.82 20.57
C SER A 435 -5.17 12.53 21.63
N ILE A 436 -5.32 11.46 22.41
CA ILE A 436 -4.36 11.05 23.44
C ILE A 436 -3.02 10.68 22.79
N SER A 437 -3.07 9.78 21.81
CA SER A 437 -1.93 9.24 21.07
C SER A 437 -1.24 10.29 20.20
N LEU A 438 -2.01 11.14 19.52
CA LEU A 438 -1.45 12.21 18.70
C LEU A 438 -0.70 13.26 19.53
N LYS A 439 -1.21 13.59 20.72
CA LYS A 439 -0.52 14.51 21.65
C LYS A 439 0.82 13.95 22.12
N MET A 440 0.95 12.63 22.32
CA MET A 440 2.24 11.98 22.66
C MET A 440 3.29 12.08 21.54
N MET A 441 2.90 12.27 20.28
CA MET A 441 3.81 12.44 19.14
C MET A 441 4.04 13.89 18.74
N SER A 442 3.49 14.87 19.48
CA SER A 442 3.43 16.26 19.03
C SER A 442 3.85 17.26 20.10
N GLY A 443 4.48 18.33 19.62
CA GLY A 443 5.01 19.42 20.43
C GLY A 443 5.53 20.50 19.49
N PHE A 444 5.17 21.75 19.73
CA PHE A 444 5.58 22.87 18.88
C PHE A 444 7.11 22.96 18.82
N TYR A 445 7.69 23.13 17.63
CA TYR A 445 9.13 22.98 17.43
C TYR A 445 10.01 23.96 18.23
N GLN A 446 9.47 25.11 18.64
CA GLN A 446 10.15 26.08 19.53
C GLN A 446 9.84 25.85 21.02
N ASP A 447 8.81 25.08 21.35
CA ASP A 447 8.36 24.76 22.70
C ASP A 447 7.62 23.41 22.68
N ILE A 448 8.39 22.33 22.83
CA ILE A 448 7.88 20.96 22.71
C ILE A 448 6.83 20.59 23.77
N THR A 449 6.63 21.42 24.80
CA THR A 449 5.58 21.20 25.81
C THR A 449 4.18 21.52 25.28
N LYS A 450 4.09 22.30 24.20
CA LYS A 450 2.83 22.67 23.53
C LYS A 450 2.47 21.66 22.45
N SER A 451 1.77 20.59 22.83
CA SER A 451 1.21 19.61 21.88
C SER A 451 0.18 20.24 20.93
N VAL A 452 -0.28 19.50 19.91
CA VAL A 452 -1.46 19.92 19.13
C VAL A 452 -2.69 20.12 20.02
N SER A 453 -3.58 21.03 19.62
CA SER A 453 -4.84 21.27 20.33
C SER A 453 -5.84 20.13 20.09
N THR A 454 -6.86 20.02 20.95
CA THR A 454 -7.90 18.99 20.80
C THR A 454 -8.72 19.20 19.52
N GLU A 455 -8.90 20.45 19.13
CA GLU A 455 -9.62 20.92 17.95
C GLU A 455 -8.84 20.54 16.69
N ALA A 456 -7.51 20.70 16.70
CA ALA A 456 -6.62 20.24 15.64
C ALA A 456 -6.68 18.70 15.48
N CYS A 457 -6.67 17.93 16.57
CA CYS A 457 -6.89 16.48 16.53
C CYS A 457 -8.22 16.12 15.85
N GLN A 458 -9.32 16.77 16.26
CA GLN A 458 -10.65 16.53 15.69
C GLN A 458 -10.71 16.91 14.20
N SER A 459 -10.09 18.01 13.81
CA SER A 459 -10.00 18.47 12.42
C SER A 459 -9.21 17.50 11.53
N LEU A 460 -8.08 16.96 12.01
CA LEU A 460 -7.34 15.90 11.32
C LEU A 460 -8.18 14.62 11.17
N LYS A 461 -8.88 14.22 12.24
CA LYS A 461 -9.74 13.02 12.26
C LYS A 461 -10.92 13.13 11.30
N ARG A 462 -11.63 14.28 11.28
CA ARG A 462 -12.66 14.58 10.28
C ARG A 462 -12.08 14.48 8.87
N ARG A 463 -10.99 15.22 8.60
CA ARG A 463 -10.36 15.29 7.27
C ARG A 463 -9.97 13.91 6.69
N ARG A 464 -9.57 12.95 7.54
CA ARG A 464 -9.26 11.57 7.11
C ARG A 464 -10.42 10.93 6.35
N ASP A 465 -11.64 11.11 6.86
CA ASP A 465 -12.83 10.40 6.43
C ASP A 465 -13.74 11.27 5.52
N MET A 466 -13.39 12.55 5.30
CA MET A 466 -14.10 13.45 4.38
C MET A 466 -14.05 12.94 2.94
N PHE A 467 -15.22 12.95 2.28
CA PHE A 467 -15.40 12.49 0.90
C PHE A 467 -14.94 11.03 0.68
N ALA A 468 -15.00 10.21 1.73
CA ALA A 468 -14.59 8.81 1.67
C ALA A 468 -15.51 7.98 0.76
N GLY A 469 -16.80 8.29 0.69
CA GLY A 469 -17.72 7.61 -0.22
C GLY A 469 -17.28 7.73 -1.67
N LEU A 470 -17.05 8.96 -2.15
CA LEU A 470 -16.59 9.24 -3.51
C LEU A 470 -15.20 8.66 -3.81
N LYS A 471 -14.24 8.80 -2.88
CA LYS A 471 -12.90 8.18 -2.99
C LYS A 471 -12.99 6.66 -3.16
N LEU A 472 -13.78 6.01 -2.30
CA LEU A 472 -13.92 4.55 -2.31
C LEU A 472 -14.67 4.04 -3.55
N LYS A 473 -15.70 4.76 -4.02
CA LYS A 473 -16.39 4.41 -5.27
C LYS A 473 -15.44 4.37 -6.47
N GLN A 474 -14.47 5.30 -6.55
CA GLN A 474 -13.44 5.27 -7.60
C GLN A 474 -12.51 4.06 -7.49
N GLU A 475 -12.01 3.76 -6.29
CA GLU A 475 -11.14 2.60 -6.08
C GLU A 475 -11.90 1.28 -6.35
N ILE A 476 -13.16 1.18 -5.92
CA ILE A 476 -14.03 0.02 -6.18
C ILE A 476 -14.25 -0.18 -7.69
N LEU A 477 -14.48 0.88 -8.47
CA LEU A 477 -14.59 0.76 -9.93
C LEU A 477 -13.33 0.13 -10.54
N LEU A 478 -12.15 0.61 -10.14
CA LEU A 478 -10.86 0.07 -10.62
C LEU A 478 -10.62 -1.38 -10.16
N CYS A 479 -11.02 -1.72 -8.94
CA CYS A 479 -10.96 -3.09 -8.42
C CYS A 479 -11.92 -4.04 -9.15
N LEU A 480 -13.14 -3.60 -9.48
CA LEU A 480 -14.10 -4.39 -10.26
C LEU A 480 -13.58 -4.65 -11.67
N VAL A 481 -13.00 -3.63 -12.33
CA VAL A 481 -12.35 -3.79 -13.64
C VAL A 481 -11.19 -4.80 -13.55
N ASP A 482 -10.29 -4.67 -12.57
CA ASP A 482 -9.19 -5.62 -12.32
C ASP A 482 -9.70 -7.06 -12.13
N GLN A 483 -10.75 -7.26 -11.33
CA GLN A 483 -11.31 -8.59 -11.09
C GLN A 483 -11.97 -9.18 -12.33
N ILE A 484 -12.78 -8.40 -13.05
CA ILE A 484 -13.57 -8.91 -14.18
C ILE A 484 -12.66 -9.30 -15.35
N ILE A 485 -11.67 -8.47 -15.72
CA ILE A 485 -10.77 -8.83 -16.84
C ILE A 485 -9.90 -10.06 -16.52
N HIS A 486 -9.55 -10.28 -15.25
CA HIS A 486 -8.78 -11.46 -14.82
C HIS A 486 -9.64 -12.69 -14.49
N THR A 487 -10.97 -12.56 -14.49
CA THR A 487 -11.92 -13.66 -14.27
C THR A 487 -12.56 -14.13 -15.59
N SER A 488 -12.99 -13.19 -16.43
CA SER A 488 -13.66 -13.43 -17.71
C SER A 488 -12.71 -13.38 -18.91
N GLU A 489 -13.06 -14.05 -20.00
CA GLU A 489 -12.28 -14.07 -21.24
C GLU A 489 -12.79 -13.02 -22.25
N ASN A 490 -11.88 -12.52 -23.09
CA ASN A 490 -12.19 -11.63 -24.24
C ASN A 490 -13.01 -10.38 -23.88
N VAL A 491 -12.79 -9.85 -22.68
CA VAL A 491 -13.42 -8.61 -22.21
C VAL A 491 -12.80 -7.41 -22.92
N ASP A 492 -13.62 -6.60 -23.58
CA ASP A 492 -13.25 -5.25 -23.99
C ASP A 492 -13.17 -4.36 -22.73
N ILE A 493 -11.98 -3.85 -22.45
CA ILE A 493 -11.69 -3.15 -21.19
C ILE A 493 -12.33 -1.75 -21.18
N ASP A 494 -12.37 -1.06 -22.33
CA ASP A 494 -12.94 0.28 -22.42
C ASP A 494 -14.48 0.22 -22.38
N GLU A 495 -15.11 -0.77 -23.04
CA GLU A 495 -16.56 -1.01 -22.88
C GLU A 495 -16.93 -1.46 -21.47
N LEU A 496 -16.13 -2.30 -20.81
CA LEU A 496 -16.34 -2.65 -19.41
C LEU A 496 -16.32 -1.41 -18.50
N ILE A 497 -15.36 -0.50 -18.71
CA ILE A 497 -15.28 0.76 -17.95
C ILE A 497 -16.53 1.62 -18.21
N LYS A 498 -16.99 1.74 -19.46
CA LYS A 498 -18.21 2.49 -19.81
C LYS A 498 -19.48 1.91 -19.17
N ASP A 499 -19.60 0.59 -19.07
CA ASP A 499 -20.74 -0.09 -18.45
C ASP A 499 -20.72 0.03 -16.91
N LEU A 500 -19.55 -0.13 -16.28
CA LEU A 500 -19.42 -0.07 -14.81
C LEU A 500 -19.44 1.36 -14.26
N HIS A 501 -18.88 2.34 -14.97
CA HIS A 501 -18.76 3.72 -14.47
C HIS A 501 -20.11 4.32 -13.99
N PRO A 502 -21.22 4.30 -14.76
CA PRO A 502 -22.49 4.83 -14.30
C PRO A 502 -23.11 4.03 -13.15
N LYS A 503 -22.79 2.73 -13.02
CA LYS A 503 -23.29 1.87 -11.93
C LYS A 503 -22.58 2.14 -10.61
N VAL A 504 -21.29 2.47 -10.65
CA VAL A 504 -20.46 2.65 -9.44
C VAL A 504 -20.37 4.13 -9.03
N ILE A 505 -20.03 5.03 -9.96
CA ILE A 505 -19.66 6.43 -9.68
C ILE A 505 -20.87 7.37 -9.54
N LEU A 506 -22.07 6.92 -9.93
CA LEU A 506 -23.39 7.54 -9.68
C LEU A 506 -23.45 9.08 -9.83
N GLY A 507 -23.86 9.53 -11.02
CA GLY A 507 -24.21 10.95 -11.23
C GLY A 507 -23.02 11.89 -11.48
N ILE A 508 -21.83 11.34 -11.75
CA ILE A 508 -20.70 12.01 -12.41
C ILE A 508 -20.49 11.31 -13.77
N PRO A 509 -20.37 12.04 -14.90
CA PRO A 509 -20.08 11.43 -16.20
C PRO A 509 -18.64 10.91 -16.29
N LEU A 510 -18.42 9.88 -17.11
CA LEU A 510 -17.06 9.45 -17.48
C LEU A 510 -16.38 10.58 -18.28
N LEU A 511 -15.13 10.90 -17.95
CA LEU A 511 -14.40 11.96 -18.64
C LEU A 511 -13.95 11.49 -20.04
N GLU A 512 -14.61 12.01 -21.06
CA GLU A 512 -14.31 11.73 -22.46
C GLU A 512 -12.85 12.02 -22.82
N GLY A 513 -12.27 11.20 -23.70
CA GLY A 513 -10.89 11.33 -24.15
C GLY A 513 -9.83 10.85 -23.15
N THR A 514 -10.22 10.23 -22.04
CA THR A 514 -9.33 9.49 -21.12
C THR A 514 -9.40 7.98 -21.35
N SER A 515 -8.37 7.24 -20.93
CA SER A 515 -8.40 5.77 -20.85
C SER A 515 -7.82 5.31 -19.51
N PRO A 516 -8.66 5.06 -18.49
CA PRO A 516 -8.20 4.63 -17.17
C PRO A 516 -7.37 3.34 -17.19
N ALA A 517 -7.68 2.43 -18.12
CA ALA A 517 -6.92 1.19 -18.34
C ALA A 517 -5.47 1.42 -18.79
N SER A 518 -5.17 2.57 -19.41
CA SER A 518 -3.83 2.89 -19.94
C SER A 518 -2.86 3.45 -18.89
N CYS A 519 -3.39 4.03 -17.80
CA CYS A 519 -2.64 4.81 -16.82
C CYS A 519 -2.71 4.27 -15.37
N PHE A 520 -3.16 3.02 -15.19
CA PHE A 520 -3.38 2.40 -13.88
C PHE A 520 -2.36 1.27 -13.59
N PRO A 521 -1.13 1.56 -13.11
CA PRO A 521 -0.05 0.57 -12.95
C PRO A 521 -0.42 -0.69 -12.16
N ARG A 522 -1.32 -0.60 -11.17
CA ARG A 522 -1.66 -1.72 -10.27
C ARG A 522 -2.35 -2.88 -10.99
N ILE A 523 -3.15 -2.63 -12.02
CA ILE A 523 -3.82 -3.66 -12.84
C ILE A 523 -2.83 -4.42 -13.75
N ALA A 524 -1.73 -3.74 -14.09
CA ALA A 524 -0.71 -4.27 -14.98
C ALA A 524 0.41 -4.98 -14.22
N VAL A 525 0.86 -4.46 -13.06
CA VAL A 525 2.09 -4.95 -12.41
C VAL A 525 1.93 -5.07 -10.89
N GLY A 526 2.01 -6.30 -10.39
CA GLY A 526 2.27 -6.61 -8.98
C GLY A 526 1.03 -6.68 -8.09
N TYR A 527 -0.05 -6.02 -8.49
CA TYR A 527 -1.39 -6.08 -7.87
C TYR A 527 -2.45 -6.61 -8.84
N ASP A 528 -2.03 -7.22 -9.93
CA ASP A 528 -2.90 -7.83 -10.93
C ASP A 528 -3.77 -8.93 -10.35
N ALA A 529 -5.09 -8.82 -10.56
CA ALA A 529 -6.16 -9.61 -9.96
C ALA A 529 -6.22 -9.56 -8.41
N VAL A 530 -5.53 -8.61 -7.76
CA VAL A 530 -5.56 -8.41 -6.31
C VAL A 530 -5.65 -6.94 -5.90
N CYS A 531 -6.10 -6.04 -6.79
CA CYS A 531 -6.23 -4.61 -6.45
C CYS A 531 -7.16 -4.36 -5.24
N TYR A 532 -8.15 -5.23 -5.04
CA TYR A 532 -9.09 -5.19 -3.91
C TYR A 532 -8.42 -5.31 -2.53
N SER A 533 -7.18 -5.84 -2.45
CA SER A 533 -6.57 -6.27 -1.18
C SER A 533 -6.40 -5.13 -0.17
N TYR A 534 -6.25 -3.89 -0.64
CA TYR A 534 -6.14 -2.72 0.23
C TYR A 534 -7.47 -2.35 0.87
N ILE A 535 -8.57 -2.28 0.09
CA ILE A 535 -9.93 -2.06 0.63
C ILE A 535 -10.29 -3.17 1.62
N TRP A 536 -10.02 -4.43 1.26
CA TRP A 536 -10.25 -5.59 2.13
C TRP A 536 -9.53 -5.46 3.47
N SER A 537 -8.25 -5.02 3.43
CA SER A 537 -7.46 -4.81 4.63
C SER A 537 -7.96 -3.65 5.49
N GLU A 538 -8.35 -2.52 4.88
CA GLU A 538 -8.94 -1.38 5.61
C GLU A 538 -10.25 -1.76 6.31
N VAL A 539 -11.11 -2.55 5.65
CA VAL A 539 -12.40 -2.96 6.18
C VAL A 539 -12.22 -3.82 7.44
N PHE A 540 -11.33 -4.81 7.40
CA PHE A 540 -11.08 -5.69 8.54
C PHE A 540 -10.28 -4.99 9.65
N ALA A 541 -9.37 -4.07 9.30
CA ALA A 541 -8.70 -3.19 10.26
C ALA A 541 -9.70 -2.33 11.04
N ALA A 542 -10.72 -1.77 10.37
CA ALA A 542 -11.76 -0.97 11.02
C ALA A 542 -12.65 -1.80 11.96
N ASP A 543 -12.99 -3.04 11.60
CA ASP A 543 -13.74 -3.95 12.49
C ASP A 543 -12.95 -4.30 13.75
N LEU A 544 -11.69 -4.70 13.60
CA LEU A 544 -10.79 -4.98 14.71
C LEU A 544 -10.61 -3.78 15.64
N PHE A 545 -10.39 -2.58 15.09
CA PHE A 545 -10.25 -1.36 15.87
C PHE A 545 -11.55 -1.05 16.63
N ALA A 546 -12.68 -1.02 15.93
CA ALA A 546 -13.99 -0.72 16.50
C ALA A 546 -14.42 -1.71 17.59
N THR A 547 -14.10 -3.01 17.41
CA THR A 547 -14.54 -4.09 18.32
C THR A 547 -13.60 -4.31 19.50
N LYS A 548 -12.30 -3.96 19.41
CA LYS A 548 -11.28 -4.39 20.40
C LYS A 548 -10.46 -3.26 21.04
N PHE A 549 -10.46 -2.06 20.47
CA PHE A 549 -9.54 -0.97 20.89
C PHE A 549 -10.18 0.41 21.04
N LYS A 550 -11.25 0.69 20.29
CA LYS A 550 -11.88 2.02 20.22
C LYS A 550 -12.28 2.62 21.57
N ASP A 551 -12.72 1.79 22.51
CA ASP A 551 -13.21 2.24 23.82
C ASP A 551 -12.08 2.44 24.84
N ASP A 552 -10.91 1.83 24.64
CA ASP A 552 -9.71 1.99 25.47
C ASP A 552 -8.42 1.75 24.66
N LEU A 553 -7.85 2.85 24.17
CA LEU A 553 -6.64 2.86 23.33
C LEU A 553 -5.34 2.56 24.08
N LEU A 554 -5.37 2.64 25.41
CA LEU A 554 -4.22 2.41 26.30
C LEU A 554 -4.28 1.02 26.94
N ASN A 555 -5.22 0.18 26.51
CA ASN A 555 -5.41 -1.16 27.06
C ASN A 555 -4.25 -2.11 26.68
N GLN A 556 -3.20 -2.12 27.49
CA GLN A 556 -2.05 -3.01 27.31
C GLN A 556 -2.47 -4.50 27.28
N HIS A 557 -3.53 -4.90 27.98
CA HIS A 557 -4.02 -6.28 27.90
C HIS A 557 -4.59 -6.61 26.51
N ALA A 558 -5.40 -5.73 25.91
CA ALA A 558 -5.91 -5.91 24.55
C ALA A 558 -4.78 -5.92 23.51
N GLY A 559 -3.80 -5.03 23.65
CA GLY A 559 -2.61 -4.97 22.79
C GLY A 559 -1.73 -6.21 22.93
N LEU A 560 -1.44 -6.68 24.15
CA LEU A 560 -0.76 -7.96 24.40
C LEU A 560 -1.49 -9.15 23.78
N ARG A 561 -2.82 -9.21 23.88
CA ARG A 561 -3.60 -10.26 23.19
C ARG A 561 -3.45 -10.14 21.68
N PHE A 562 -3.48 -8.94 21.10
CA PHE A 562 -3.28 -8.74 19.65
C PHE A 562 -1.89 -9.17 19.19
N ARG A 563 -0.83 -8.75 19.91
CA ARG A 563 0.53 -9.22 19.68
C ARG A 563 0.62 -10.74 19.71
N ASN A 564 0.02 -11.39 20.70
CA ASN A 564 0.13 -12.84 20.88
C ASN A 564 -0.82 -13.68 20.01
N LYS A 565 -1.94 -13.12 19.54
CA LYS A 565 -2.95 -13.86 18.75
C LYS A 565 -2.97 -13.50 17.26
N VAL A 566 -2.56 -12.28 16.90
CA VAL A 566 -2.57 -11.78 15.52
C VAL A 566 -1.15 -11.67 14.95
N LEU A 567 -0.22 -11.02 15.66
CA LEU A 567 1.15 -10.80 15.15
C LEU A 567 2.06 -12.03 15.32
N ALA A 568 1.99 -12.68 16.47
CA ALA A 568 2.87 -13.79 16.84
C ALA A 568 2.72 -15.05 15.95
N PRO A 569 1.53 -15.46 15.47
CA PRO A 569 1.43 -16.59 14.56
C PRO A 569 2.10 -16.34 13.21
N GLY A 570 2.05 -15.11 12.69
CA GLY A 570 2.44 -14.82 11.30
C GLY A 570 1.75 -15.79 10.33
N GLY A 571 2.54 -16.35 9.40
CA GLY A 571 2.04 -17.32 8.42
C GLY A 571 1.78 -18.73 8.96
N SER A 572 1.94 -19.01 10.27
CA SER A 572 1.77 -20.36 10.84
C SER A 572 0.32 -20.83 10.98
N LYS A 573 -0.63 -19.90 10.91
CA LYS A 573 -2.09 -20.13 10.88
C LYS A 573 -2.70 -19.53 9.62
N GLY A 574 -3.96 -19.83 9.32
CA GLY A 574 -4.69 -19.12 8.26
C GLY A 574 -5.00 -17.67 8.66
N PRO A 575 -4.86 -16.67 7.78
CA PRO A 575 -5.19 -15.29 8.14
C PRO A 575 -6.64 -15.08 8.60
N LEU A 576 -7.62 -15.73 7.94
CA LEU A 576 -9.03 -15.65 8.35
C LEU A 576 -9.25 -16.33 9.71
N GLU A 577 -8.62 -17.48 9.94
CA GLU A 577 -8.60 -18.16 11.25
C GLU A 577 -8.04 -17.25 12.35
N ILE A 578 -6.93 -16.53 12.09
CA ILE A 578 -6.34 -15.57 13.03
C ILE A 578 -7.31 -14.43 13.39
N ILE A 579 -7.97 -13.84 12.39
CA ILE A 579 -8.91 -12.73 12.59
C ILE A 579 -10.18 -13.21 13.29
N THR A 580 -10.77 -14.32 12.85
CA THR A 580 -11.96 -14.92 13.46
C THR A 580 -11.72 -15.38 14.90
N ASP A 581 -10.58 -16.02 15.19
CA ASP A 581 -10.16 -16.39 16.56
C ASP A 581 -10.07 -15.15 17.48
N TYR A 582 -9.53 -14.04 16.98
CA TYR A 582 -9.32 -12.82 17.78
C TYR A 582 -10.60 -11.99 17.95
N LEU A 583 -11.44 -11.91 16.91
CA LEU A 583 -12.75 -11.26 16.98
C LEU A 583 -13.75 -12.06 17.83
N GLY A 584 -13.71 -13.40 17.75
CA GLY A 584 -14.73 -14.30 18.30
C GLY A 584 -15.91 -14.52 17.35
N ARG A 585 -15.79 -14.06 16.10
CA ARG A 585 -16.75 -14.16 14.99
C ARG A 585 -16.03 -13.85 13.68
N GLU A 586 -16.64 -14.17 12.55
CA GLU A 586 -16.17 -13.69 11.25
C GLU A 586 -16.10 -12.15 11.21
N PRO A 587 -15.15 -11.58 10.45
CA PRO A 587 -15.04 -10.13 10.27
C PRO A 587 -16.24 -9.57 9.49
N SER A 588 -16.59 -8.32 9.75
CA SER A 588 -17.73 -7.63 9.17
C SER A 588 -17.34 -6.29 8.56
N LEU A 589 -17.99 -5.93 7.45
CA LEU A 589 -17.85 -4.61 6.83
C LEU A 589 -18.59 -3.48 7.55
N GLN A 590 -19.54 -3.81 8.43
CA GLN A 590 -20.41 -2.81 9.05
C GLN A 590 -19.65 -1.73 9.86
N PRO A 591 -18.62 -2.05 10.66
CA PRO A 591 -17.85 -1.02 11.38
C PRO A 591 -17.12 -0.05 10.44
N PHE A 592 -16.65 -0.53 9.28
CA PHE A 592 -16.03 0.32 8.26
C PHE A 592 -17.05 1.30 7.68
N ILE A 593 -18.18 0.81 7.16
CA ILE A 593 -19.26 1.66 6.60
C ILE A 593 -19.75 2.69 7.62
N GLN A 594 -19.95 2.28 8.88
CA GLN A 594 -20.34 3.18 9.97
C GLN A 594 -19.26 4.22 10.29
N SER A 595 -17.97 3.87 10.23
CA SER A 595 -16.87 4.80 10.50
C SER A 595 -16.77 5.89 9.44
N ARG A 596 -16.89 5.52 8.14
CA ARG A 596 -16.86 6.49 7.05
C ARG A 596 -18.10 7.39 7.10
N THR A 597 -19.30 6.80 7.22
CA THR A 597 -20.57 7.55 7.26
C THR A 597 -20.65 8.56 8.41
N ARG A 598 -20.09 8.25 9.58
CA ARG A 598 -20.13 9.14 10.77
C ARG A 598 -19.30 10.41 10.61
N ASN A 599 -18.22 10.35 9.83
CA ASN A 599 -17.16 11.36 9.83
C ASN A 599 -17.03 12.14 8.50
N ALA A 600 -17.88 11.84 7.51
CA ALA A 600 -17.68 12.26 6.12
C ALA A 600 -18.04 13.71 5.76
N LEU A 601 -18.83 14.41 6.58
CA LEU A 601 -19.41 15.73 6.27
C LEU A 601 -19.34 16.72 7.44
#